data_AF-A0AAN8G0S1-F1
#
_entry.id   AF-A0AAN8G0S1-F1
#
_cell.length_a   1.000
_cell.length_b   1.000
_cell.length_c   1.000
_cell.angle_alpha   90.00
_cell.angle_beta   90.00
_cell.angle_gamma   90.00
#
_symmetry.space_group_name_H-M   'P 1'
#
loop_
_entity.id
_entity.type
_entity.pdbx_description
1 polymer ?
#
loop_
_entity_poly.entity_id
_entity_poly.type
_entity_poly.pdbx_seq_one_letter_code
_entity_poly.pdbx_strand_id
1 'polypeptide(L)'
;MFSRDLNVRLSVGYAEIWLDVQRVDLFEDNERTMTGVVDYSTGHIYNIAKDATVLFTGGSFANAEAVNAVFRSICTARSTSIVKVNTSS
;
A
#
# COMPACT_ATOMS: atom_id res chain seq x y z
N MET A 1 4.11 -18.16 1.23
CA MET A 1 3.56 -19.39 0.61
C MET A 1 2.36 -19.14 -0.32
N PHE A 2 1.74 -17.95 -0.32
CA PHE A 2 0.56 -17.60 -1.13
C PHE A 2 0.76 -17.61 -2.68
N SER A 3 1.99 -17.42 -3.14
CA SER A 3 2.33 -17.26 -4.57
C SER A 3 2.24 -18.56 -5.39
N ARG A 4 2.47 -19.73 -4.77
CA ARG A 4 2.54 -21.01 -5.50
C ARG A 4 1.16 -21.57 -5.89
N ASP A 5 0.13 -21.35 -5.08
CA ASP A 5 -1.19 -21.92 -5.32
C ASP A 5 -2.01 -21.12 -6.35
N LEU A 6 -1.71 -19.82 -6.48
CA LEU A 6 -2.38 -18.91 -7.43
C LEU A 6 -1.58 -18.69 -8.73
N ASN A 7 -0.40 -19.33 -8.87
CA ASN A 7 0.54 -19.07 -9.96
C ASN A 7 0.86 -17.57 -10.18
N VAL A 8 0.89 -16.80 -9.09
CA VAL A 8 1.22 -15.37 -9.10
C VAL A 8 2.56 -15.20 -8.43
N ARG A 9 3.53 -14.54 -9.08
CA ARG A 9 4.82 -14.19 -8.48
C ARG A 9 4.82 -12.73 -8.07
N LEU A 10 5.20 -12.44 -6.83
CA LEU A 10 5.49 -11.08 -6.38
C LEU A 10 6.99 -10.83 -6.46
N SER A 11 7.37 -9.71 -7.07
CA SER A 11 8.74 -9.22 -7.13
C SER A 11 8.77 -7.74 -6.80
N VAL A 12 9.72 -7.35 -5.96
CA VAL A 12 9.91 -5.94 -5.59
C VAL A 12 10.83 -5.30 -6.61
N GLY A 13 10.27 -4.51 -7.52
CA GLY A 13 11.05 -3.74 -8.51
C GLY A 13 11.51 -2.37 -8.00
N TYR A 14 10.76 -1.79 -7.06
CA TYR A 14 11.06 -0.51 -6.43
C TYR A 14 10.58 -0.55 -4.97
N ALA A 15 11.38 0.02 -4.08
CA ALA A 15 11.04 0.18 -2.68
C ALA A 15 11.58 1.52 -2.17
N GLU A 16 10.80 2.17 -1.32
CA GLU A 16 11.17 3.41 -0.65
C GLU A 16 10.87 3.32 0.84
N ILE A 17 11.69 4.00 1.62
CA ILE A 17 11.57 4.05 3.08
C ILE A 17 11.59 5.53 3.47
N TRP A 18 10.52 5.97 4.13
CA TRP A 18 10.39 7.35 4.59
C TRP A 18 10.99 7.47 5.99
N LEU A 19 12.26 7.88 6.06
CA LEU A 19 12.98 8.08 7.33
C LEU A 19 12.86 9.51 7.87
N ASP A 20 12.53 10.44 6.97
CA ASP A 20 12.51 11.88 7.22
C ASP A 20 11.09 12.35 7.58
N VAL A 21 10.17 12.21 6.64
CA VAL A 21 8.82 12.77 6.69
C VAL A 21 7.87 11.76 6.08
N GLN A 22 6.74 11.57 6.76
CA GLN A 22 5.63 10.80 6.26
C GLN A 22 5.00 11.50 5.04
N ARG A 23 4.96 10.83 3.88
CA ARG A 23 4.47 11.43 2.63
C ARG A 23 2.97 11.26 2.40
N VAL A 24 2.33 10.40 3.20
CA VAL A 24 0.87 10.17 3.19
C VAL A 24 0.35 10.25 4.62
N ASP A 25 -0.64 11.11 4.83
CA ASP A 25 -1.32 11.25 6.12
C ASP A 25 -2.06 9.96 6.49
N LEU A 26 -1.81 9.48 7.70
CA LEU A 26 -2.45 8.30 8.26
C LEU A 26 -3.66 8.73 9.09
N PHE A 27 -4.84 8.24 8.70
CA PHE A 27 -6.09 8.46 9.43
C PHE A 27 -6.61 7.13 9.99
N GLU A 28 -7.38 7.19 11.08
CA GLU A 28 -8.12 6.02 11.57
C GLU A 28 -9.14 5.52 10.54
N ASP A 29 -9.64 6.43 9.69
CA ASP A 29 -10.45 6.08 8.53
C ASP A 29 -9.54 5.60 7.38
N ASN A 30 -9.68 4.32 7.07
CA ASN A 30 -8.86 3.64 6.09
C ASN A 30 -9.11 4.14 4.67
N GLU A 31 -10.34 4.51 4.34
CA GLU A 31 -10.70 5.00 3.00
C GLU A 31 -10.02 6.34 2.70
N ARG A 32 -9.92 7.19 3.74
CA ARG A 32 -9.22 8.47 3.63
C ARG A 32 -7.72 8.27 3.44
N THR A 33 -7.13 7.35 4.20
CA THR A 33 -5.70 7.00 4.03
C THR A 33 -5.45 6.37 2.66
N MET A 34 -6.31 5.46 2.21
CA MET A 34 -6.24 4.82 0.89
C MET A 34 -6.24 5.84 -0.24
N THR A 35 -7.08 6.89 -0.14
CA THR A 35 -7.12 7.98 -1.13
C THR A 35 -5.76 8.66 -1.24
N GLY A 36 -5.12 9.01 -0.11
CA GLY A 36 -3.78 9.60 -0.10
C GLY A 36 -2.70 8.69 -0.71
N VAL A 37 -2.79 7.37 -0.49
CA VAL A 37 -1.85 6.41 -1.10
C VAL A 37 -2.05 6.30 -2.61
N VAL A 38 -3.30 6.32 -3.09
CA VAL A 38 -3.61 6.35 -4.52
C VAL A 38 -3.04 7.61 -5.16
N ASP A 39 -3.25 8.78 -4.54
CA ASP A 39 -2.75 10.06 -5.06
C ASP A 39 -1.22 10.06 -5.11
N TYR A 40 -0.56 9.53 -4.07
CA TYR A 40 0.89 9.38 -4.06
C TYR A 40 1.39 8.42 -5.17
N SER A 41 0.72 7.27 -5.36
CA SER A 41 1.07 6.27 -6.38
C SER A 41 0.90 6.78 -7.81
N THR A 42 -0.17 7.55 -8.04
CA THR A 42 -0.54 8.10 -9.35
C THR A 42 0.11 9.45 -9.65
N GLY A 43 0.69 10.11 -8.65
CA GLY A 43 1.42 11.36 -8.79
C GLY A 43 2.93 11.17 -8.69
N HIS A 44 3.43 10.95 -7.47
CA HIS A 44 4.86 11.00 -7.17
C HIS A 44 5.64 9.86 -7.85
N ILE A 45 5.12 8.64 -7.76
CA ILE A 45 5.79 7.45 -8.29
C ILE A 45 5.15 6.95 -9.59
N TYR A 46 4.37 7.78 -10.30
CA TYR A 46 3.67 7.40 -11.53
C TYR A 46 4.58 6.81 -12.60
N ASN A 47 5.76 7.43 -12.80
CA ASN A 47 6.70 7.07 -13.85
C ASN A 47 7.48 5.77 -13.57
N ILE A 48 7.30 5.17 -12.39
CA ILE A 48 7.91 3.89 -12.03
C ILE A 48 7.04 2.77 -12.57
N ALA A 49 7.60 1.93 -13.44
CA ALA A 49 6.94 0.73 -13.95
C ALA A 49 6.67 -0.26 -12.81
N LYS A 50 5.39 -0.50 -12.53
CA LYS A 50 4.92 -1.36 -11.44
C LYS A 50 3.50 -1.85 -11.70
N ASP A 51 3.19 -3.05 -11.23
CA ASP A 51 1.85 -3.63 -11.34
C ASP A 51 0.94 -3.27 -10.16
N ALA A 52 1.54 -3.10 -8.97
CA ALA A 52 0.89 -2.74 -7.72
C ALA A 52 1.84 -2.02 -6.76
N THR A 53 1.28 -1.18 -5.89
CA THR A 53 1.98 -0.47 -4.82
C THR A 53 1.44 -0.92 -3.46
N VAL A 54 2.33 -1.19 -2.50
CA VAL A 54 1.94 -1.57 -1.13
C VAL A 54 2.57 -0.59 -0.15
N LEU A 55 1.75 0.10 0.64
CA LEU A 55 2.21 0.92 1.76
C LEU A 55 2.20 0.07 3.03
N PHE A 56 3.36 -0.05 3.67
CA PHE A 56 3.47 -0.59 5.02
C PHE A 56 3.47 0.54 6.04
N THR A 57 2.63 0.45 7.05
CA THR A 57 2.52 1.50 8.07
C THR A 57 2.31 0.95 9.48
N GLY A 58 2.80 1.69 10.47
CA GLY A 58 2.51 1.46 11.89
C GLY A 58 1.26 2.20 12.38
N GLY A 59 0.53 2.88 11.49
CA GLY A 59 -0.70 3.61 11.81
C GLY A 59 -1.77 2.71 12.43
N SER A 60 -2.62 3.31 13.26
CA SER A 60 -3.79 2.62 13.80
C SER A 60 -5.00 2.90 12.91
N PHE A 61 -5.71 1.84 12.59
CA PHE A 61 -6.92 1.85 11.77
C PHE A 61 -8.13 1.51 12.63
N ALA A 62 -9.28 2.07 12.27
CA ALA A 62 -10.55 1.73 12.91
C ALA A 62 -10.84 0.22 12.78
N ASN A 63 -11.65 -0.31 13.71
CA ASN A 63 -12.12 -1.70 13.70
C ASN A 63 -11.04 -2.79 13.71
N ALA A 64 -9.81 -2.46 14.16
CA ALA A 64 -8.67 -3.38 14.12
C ALA A 64 -8.37 -3.92 12.71
N GLU A 65 -8.67 -3.14 11.67
CA GLU A 65 -8.35 -3.50 10.30
C GLU A 65 -6.84 -3.58 10.10
N ALA A 66 -6.39 -4.68 9.50
CA ALA A 66 -4.97 -4.91 9.24
C ALA A 66 -4.56 -4.54 7.81
N VAL A 67 -5.51 -4.58 6.86
CA VAL A 67 -5.24 -4.37 5.43
C VAL A 67 -6.45 -3.72 4.76
N ASN A 68 -6.21 -2.77 3.86
CA ASN A 68 -7.20 -2.26 2.91
C ASN A 68 -6.56 -2.17 1.51
N ALA A 69 -7.34 -2.31 0.44
CA ALA A 69 -6.86 -2.30 -0.94
C ALA A 69 -7.94 -1.82 -1.92
N VAL A 70 -7.50 -1.19 -3.01
CA VAL A 70 -8.41 -0.82 -4.11
C VAL A 70 -8.78 -2.06 -4.91
N PHE A 71 -10.07 -2.42 -4.93
CA PHE A 71 -10.54 -3.60 -5.65
C PHE A 71 -10.43 -3.48 -7.18
N ARG A 72 -10.16 -4.61 -7.85
CA ARG A 72 -10.12 -4.74 -9.32
C ARG A 72 -9.21 -3.72 -10.02
N SER A 73 -8.10 -3.38 -9.36
CA SER A 73 -7.22 -2.28 -9.79
C SER A 73 -5.86 -2.74 -10.32
N ILE A 74 -5.56 -4.04 -10.33
CA ILE A 74 -4.25 -4.57 -10.75
C ILE A 74 -3.86 -4.07 -12.15
N CYS A 75 -2.57 -3.75 -12.33
CA CYS A 75 -2.03 -3.17 -13.57
C CYS A 75 -2.61 -1.78 -13.93
N THR A 76 -3.27 -1.10 -12.99
CA THR A 76 -3.63 0.31 -13.13
C THR A 76 -2.78 1.17 -12.21
N ALA A 77 -2.65 2.47 -12.53
CA ALA A 77 -1.89 3.40 -11.68
C ALA A 77 -2.44 3.51 -10.24
N ARG A 78 -3.71 3.14 -10.04
CA ARG A 78 -4.42 3.13 -8.75
C ARG A 78 -4.32 1.80 -8.01
N SER A 79 -3.53 0.84 -8.51
CA SER A 79 -3.32 -0.44 -7.83
C SER A 79 -2.54 -0.23 -6.54
N THR A 80 -3.25 0.04 -5.46
CA THR A 80 -2.66 0.32 -4.15
C THR A 80 -3.32 -0.50 -3.06
N SER A 81 -2.52 -0.82 -2.05
CA SER A 81 -2.97 -1.44 -0.80
C SER A 81 -2.18 -0.89 0.37
N ILE A 82 -2.82 -0.85 1.53
CA ILE A 82 -2.21 -0.50 2.80
C ILE A 82 -2.18 -1.73 3.69
N VAL A 83 -1.04 -1.98 4.30
CA VAL A 83 -0.83 -3.07 5.26
C VAL A 83 -0.33 -2.48 6.56
N LYS A 84 -1.08 -2.70 7.63
CA LYS A 84 -0.64 -2.42 9.00
C LYS A 84 0.40 -3.46 9.41
N VAL A 85 1.58 -3.00 9.78
CA VAL A 85 2.61 -3.86 10.36
C VAL A 85 2.42 -3.89 11.87
N ASN A 86 1.94 -5.01 12.39
CA ASN A 86 1.89 -5.22 13.83
C ASN A 86 3.31 -5.46 14.36
N THR A 87 3.80 -4.53 15.17
CA THR A 87 4.93 -4.80 16.05
C THR A 87 4.42 -5.59 17.25
N SER A 88 4.54 -6.91 17.21
CA SER A 88 4.45 -7.71 18.43
C SER A 88 5.64 -7.31 19.32
N SER A 89 5.35 -6.55 20.38
CA SER A 89 6.24 -6.42 21.54
C SER A 89 6.36 -7.75 22.26
#